data_AF-A0A0F9MF27-F1
#
_entry.id   AF-A0A0F9MF27-F1
#
_cell.length_a   1.000
_cell.length_b   1.000
_cell.length_c   1.000
_cell.angle_alpha   90.00
_cell.angle_beta   90.00
_cell.angle_gamma   90.00
#
_symmetry.space_group_name_H-M   'P 1'
#
loop_
_entity.id
_entity.type
_entity.pdbx_description
1 polymer ?
#
loop_
_entity_poly.entity_id
_entity_poly.type
_entity_poly.pdbx_seq_one_letter_code
_entity_poly.pdbx_strand_id
1 'polypeptide(L)'
;MIFLIFTEEGLLEAAEEIEQHQASVWINPTLENNTVIENLSKTGCAISVLLDEIDANNEKAVMQALTHVESQTTDTEIYVELS
;
A
#
# COMPACT_ATOMS: atom_id res chain seq x y z
N MET A 1 0.27 -9.28 7.17
CA MET A 1 -0.41 -7.96 7.20
C MET A 1 -0.03 -7.19 5.96
N ILE A 2 -1.02 -6.60 5.30
CA ILE A 2 -0.85 -5.86 4.06
C ILE A 2 -1.37 -4.43 4.24
N PHE A 3 -0.58 -3.44 3.83
CA PHE A 3 -1.04 -2.07 3.68
C PHE A 3 -1.30 -1.76 2.21
N LEU A 4 -2.46 -1.18 1.92
CA LEU A 4 -2.84 -0.69 0.61
C LEU A 4 -2.90 0.83 0.68
N ILE A 5 -1.92 1.49 0.05
CA ILE A 5 -1.65 2.92 0.20
C ILE A 5 -1.81 3.63 -1.14
N PHE A 6 -2.70 4.61 -1.19
CA PHE A 6 -3.00 5.34 -2.43
C PHE A 6 -2.42 6.76 -2.46
N THR A 7 -2.10 7.35 -1.30
CA THR A 7 -1.68 8.74 -1.17
C THR A 7 -0.33 8.85 -0.47
N GLU A 8 0.34 10.00 -0.62
CA GLU A 8 1.58 10.28 0.12
C GLU A 8 1.33 10.46 1.62
N GLU A 9 0.19 11.04 1.99
CA GLU A 9 -0.21 11.25 3.39
C GLU A 9 -0.43 9.91 4.09
N GLY A 10 -1.25 9.02 3.50
CA GLY A 10 -1.44 7.66 4.01
C GLY A 10 -0.15 6.86 4.10
N LEU A 11 0.81 7.08 3.19
CA LEU A 11 2.13 6.45 3.28
C LEU A 11 2.92 6.93 4.49
N LEU A 12 2.91 8.24 4.77
CA LEU A 12 3.62 8.82 5.91
C LEU A 12 3.02 8.38 7.23
N GLU A 13 1.69 8.30 7.30
CA GLU A 13 0.96 7.84 8.49
C GLU A 13 1.21 6.35 8.78
N ALA A 14 1.21 5.51 7.75
CA ALA A 14 1.42 4.06 7.91
C ALA A 14 2.89 3.64 8.02
N ALA A 15 3.86 4.49 7.67
CA ALA A 15 5.27 4.11 7.55
C ALA A 15 5.85 3.44 8.80
N GLU A 16 5.56 3.99 9.98
CA GLU A 16 6.05 3.45 11.25
C GLU A 16 5.48 2.05 11.51
N GLU A 17 4.18 1.86 11.27
CA GLU A 17 3.51 0.58 11.51
C GLU A 17 3.94 -0.49 10.51
N ILE A 18 4.12 -0.11 9.23
CA ILE A 18 4.66 -0.98 8.19
C ILE A 18 6.04 -1.49 8.60
N GLU A 19 6.93 -0.59 9.04
CA GLU A 19 8.30 -0.94 9.40
C GLU A 19 8.33 -1.84 10.65
N GLN A 20 7.57 -1.49 11.70
CA GLN A 20 7.51 -2.25 12.94
C GLN A 20 7.02 -3.69 12.73
N HIS A 21 6.07 -3.89 11.82
CA HIS A 21 5.49 -5.21 11.55
C HIS A 21 6.11 -5.93 10.35
N GLN A 22 7.07 -5.31 9.65
CA GLN A 22 7.64 -5.83 8.41
C GLN A 22 6.54 -6.19 7.40
N ALA A 23 5.54 -5.33 7.29
CA ALA A 23 4.33 -5.61 6.51
C ALA A 23 4.62 -5.57 5.00
N SER A 24 3.78 -6.29 4.25
CA SER A 24 3.76 -6.12 2.79
C SER A 24 2.98 -4.86 2.45
N VAL A 25 3.41 -4.14 1.42
CA VAL A 25 2.78 -2.86 1.03
C VAL A 25 2.45 -2.90 -0.45
N TRP A 26 1.23 -2.51 -0.77
CA TRP A 26 0.76 -2.25 -2.12
C TRP A 26 0.55 -0.76 -2.28
N ILE A 27 1.17 -0.16 -3.30
CA ILE A 27 1.17 1.29 -3.49
C ILE A 27 0.63 1.69 -4.85
N ASN A 28 0.08 2.90 -4.92
CA ASN A 28 -0.16 3.56 -6.20
C ASN A 28 1.16 3.77 -6.98
N PRO A 29 1.14 3.70 -8.32
CA PRO A 29 2.33 3.92 -9.15
C PRO A 29 3.02 5.27 -8.92
N THR A 30 2.23 6.30 -8.60
CA THR A 30 2.72 7.65 -8.31
C THR A 30 3.64 7.70 -7.09
N LEU A 31 3.56 6.71 -6.19
CA LEU A 31 4.35 6.62 -4.95
C LEU A 31 5.64 5.81 -5.12
N GLU A 32 5.87 5.17 -6.26
CA GLU A 32 7.01 4.25 -6.47
C GLU A 32 8.37 4.90 -6.17
N ASN A 33 8.52 6.18 -6.50
CA ASN A 33 9.76 6.94 -6.30
C ASN A 33 9.80 7.71 -4.97
N ASN A 34 8.85 7.47 -4.05
CA ASN A 34 8.82 8.12 -2.76
C ASN A 34 9.97 7.60 -1.88
N THR A 35 10.72 8.50 -1.24
CA THR A 35 11.85 8.16 -0.35
C THR A 35 11.45 7.22 0.79
N VAL A 36 10.20 7.29 1.27
CA VAL A 36 9.67 6.38 2.30
C VAL A 36 9.62 4.95 1.77
N ILE A 37 9.17 4.74 0.53
CA ILE A 37 9.16 3.42 -0.12
C ILE A 37 10.58 2.90 -0.31
N GLU A 38 11.51 3.76 -0.73
CA GLU A 38 12.90 3.37 -0.88
C GLU A 38 13.48 2.91 0.47
N ASN A 39 13.15 3.59 1.57
CA ASN A 39 13.59 3.20 2.91
C ASN A 39 12.93 1.89 3.38
N LEU A 40 11.62 1.73 3.20
CA LEU A 40 10.89 0.51 3.57
C LEU A 40 11.40 -0.71 2.78
N SER A 41 11.75 -0.53 1.51
CA SER A 41 12.33 -1.61 0.70
C SER A 41 13.67 -2.11 1.25
N LYS A 42 14.45 -1.23 1.90
CA LYS A 42 15.74 -1.57 2.52
C LYS A 42 15.59 -2.27 3.87
N THR A 43 14.44 -2.17 4.53
CA THR A 43 14.19 -2.81 5.81
C THR A 43 13.70 -4.26 5.69
N GLY A 44 13.35 -4.69 4.47
CA GLY A 44 12.85 -6.04 4.19
C GLY A 44 11.35 -6.11 3.90
N CYS A 45 10.66 -4.97 3.89
CA CYS A 45 9.25 -4.90 3.53
C CYS A 45 9.05 -5.26 2.05
N ALA A 46 8.08 -6.12 1.76
CA ALA A 46 7.72 -6.46 0.38
C ALA A 46 6.87 -5.35 -0.22
N ILE A 47 7.41 -4.64 -1.22
CA ILE A 47 6.70 -3.56 -1.91
C ILE A 47 6.17 -4.06 -3.26
N SER A 48 4.88 -3.89 -3.49
CA SER A 48 4.19 -4.15 -4.75
C SER A 48 3.54 -2.87 -5.26
N VAL A 49 3.60 -2.66 -6.57
CA VAL A 49 2.99 -1.49 -7.22
C VAL A 49 1.72 -1.93 -7.91
N LEU A 50 0.62 -1.18 -7.73
CA LEU A 50 -0.64 -1.40 -8.42
C LEU A 50 -0.46 -1.18 -9.93
N LEU A 51 -1.26 -1.85 -10.75
CA LEU A 51 -1.18 -1.70 -12.21
C LEU A 51 -1.72 -0.35 -12.70
N ASP A 52 -2.75 0.15 -12.03
CA ASP A 52 -3.43 1.40 -12.36
C ASP A 52 -3.34 2.37 -11.17
N GLU A 53 -3.31 3.66 -11.48
CA GLU A 53 -3.45 4.72 -10.47
C GLU A 53 -4.88 4.75 -9.94
N ILE A 54 -5.02 4.64 -8.62
CA ILE A 54 -6.31 4.63 -7.93
C ILE A 54 -6.53 5.98 -7.28
N ASP A 55 -7.63 6.66 -7.64
CA ASP A 55 -8.13 7.81 -6.90
C ASP A 55 -8.74 7.33 -5.58
N ALA A 56 -8.12 7.70 -4.46
CA ALA A 56 -8.57 7.34 -3.11
C ALA A 56 -9.99 7.85 -2.80
N ASN A 57 -10.45 8.91 -3.48
CA ASN A 57 -11.81 9.44 -3.33
C ASN A 57 -12.86 8.65 -4.15
N ASN A 58 -12.41 7.77 -5.03
CA ASN A 58 -13.27 6.92 -5.83
C ASN A 58 -13.41 5.55 -5.14
N GLU A 59 -14.39 5.43 -4.26
CA GLU A 59 -14.69 4.20 -3.51
C GLU A 59 -14.76 2.96 -4.41
N LYS A 60 -15.30 3.09 -5.62
CA LYS A 60 -15.38 1.95 -6.57
C LYS A 60 -13.99 1.50 -7.01
N ALA A 61 -13.09 2.43 -7.30
CA ALA A 61 -11.73 2.12 -7.71
C ALA A 61 -10.94 1.49 -6.55
N VAL A 62 -11.09 2.03 -5.34
CA VAL A 62 -10.52 1.48 -4.11
C VAL A 62 -10.97 0.03 -3.88
N MET A 63 -12.27 -0.25 -3.99
CA MET A 63 -12.80 -1.61 -3.82
C MET A 63 -12.29 -2.59 -4.87
N GLN A 64 -12.08 -2.13 -6.11
CA GLN A 64 -11.50 -2.95 -7.17
C GLN A 64 -10.03 -3.29 -6.88
N ALA A 65 -9.25 -2.31 -6.42
CA ALA A 65 -7.88 -2.53 -6.00
C ALA A 65 -7.80 -3.49 -4.81
N LEU A 66 -8.69 -3.35 -3.82
CA LEU A 66 -8.78 -4.27 -2.69
C LEU A 66 -9.07 -5.70 -3.15
N THR A 67 -10.09 -5.89 -4.00
CA THR A 67 -10.45 -7.20 -4.56
C THR A 67 -9.26 -7.81 -5.33
N HIS A 68 -8.50 -6.99 -6.05
CA HIS A 68 -7.31 -7.45 -6.76
C HIS A 68 -6.24 -7.95 -5.78
N VAL A 69 -5.90 -7.16 -4.76
CA VAL A 69 -4.89 -7.53 -3.75
C VAL A 69 -5.32 -8.79 -3.00
N GLU A 70 -6.57 -8.90 -2.58
CA GLU A 70 -7.14 -10.08 -1.94
C GLU A 70 -6.99 -11.34 -2.81
N SER A 71 -7.18 -11.22 -4.14
CA SER A 71 -7.03 -12.36 -5.04
C SER A 71 -5.58 -12.86 -5.20
N GLN A 72 -4.61 -12.01 -4.85
CA GLN A 72 -3.17 -12.26 -5.02
C GLN A 72 -2.51 -12.74 -3.72
N THR A 73 -3.25 -12.78 -2.61
CA THR A 73 -2.72 -13.07 -1.29
C THR A 73 -3.59 -14.05 -0.52
N THR A 74 -2.95 -14.85 0.34
CA THR A 74 -3.64 -15.67 1.35
C THR A 74 -3.67 -15.00 2.71
N ASP A 75 -3.14 -13.79 2.82
CA ASP A 75 -2.96 -13.06 4.07
C ASP A 75 -4.28 -12.41 4.52
N THR A 76 -4.57 -12.50 5.82
CA THR A 76 -5.94 -12.33 6.34
C THR A 76 -6.34 -10.89 6.66
N GLU A 77 -5.40 -9.94 6.65
CA GLU A 77 -5.62 -8.56 7.10
C GLU A 77 -5.01 -7.55 6.13
N ILE A 78 -5.89 -6.80 5.45
CA ILE A 78 -5.54 -5.68 4.56
C ILE A 78 -6.03 -4.38 5.22
N TYR A 79 -5.09 -3.45 5.40
CA TYR A 79 -5.33 -2.10 5.90
C TYR A 79 -5.30 -1.15 4.72
N VAL A 80 -6.30 -0.26 4.64
CA VAL A 80 -6.45 0.69 3.53
C VAL A 80 -6.33 2.08 4.07
N GLU A 81 -5.35 2.85 3.60
CA GLU A 81 -5.20 4.25 3.97
C GLU A 81 -5.68 5.17 2.84
N LEU A 82 -6.55 6.11 3.19
CA LEU A 82 -7.28 7.01 2.30
C LEU A 82 -7.06 8.50 2.60
N SER A 83 -6.23 8.84 3.59
CA SER A 83 -5.94 10.21 4.03
C SER A 83 -5.32 11.07 2.93
#